data_AF-A0A401HRK0-F1
#
_entry.id   AF-A0A401HRK0-F1
#
_cell.length_a   1.000
_cell.length_b   1.000
_cell.length_c   1.000
_cell.angle_alpha   90.00
_cell.angle_beta   90.00
_cell.angle_gamma   90.00
#
_symmetry.space_group_name_H-M   'P 1'
#
loop_
_entity.id
_entity.type
_entity.pdbx_description
1 polymer ?
#
loop_
_entity_poly.entity_id
_entity_poly.type
_entity_poly.pdbx_seq_one_letter_code
_entity_poly.pdbx_strand_id
1 'polypeptide(L)'
;MGGSTTTESAMVDLINCKGQSAMSQLLSTGELDAVIAWQPTPAVLETKNVGKVIIYSGDLPPKGMWKNHPCCVMVVSEDALKNKNKNYAVKQFMKLILLSTKEMERNKTLAIEASAKWLGVDKKIEEKSIPTIKFVSDPKVIINGTLNFVEVMREQEAVSGRLNTTDREKILNTLFDFKIYNEVLEEIENNISVNPPYPPSEVPTLRIAYLPSDHHAALFVAATYPELFKKKYGIYLEEVEPKKKYVLYSHGKKVANIELTQVTEGGAKIMTLMAQNQIDIGFNGVPPAIFAIDKGTKAKIVCAINTEGSAVVVRKDIPVNNWNEFINWIKEQHKEGKVVKIGYPLPMSIQYVMIKKALEAEGITYSG
;
A
#
# COMPACT_ATOMS: atom_id res chain seq x y z
N MET A 1 -29.31 -35.24 -25.71
CA MET A 1 -28.10 -34.68 -26.34
C MET A 1 -27.36 -33.91 -25.25
N GLY A 2 -26.31 -34.52 -24.68
CA GLY A 2 -25.52 -33.90 -23.63
C GLY A 2 -24.63 -32.82 -24.24
N GLY A 3 -24.89 -31.57 -23.89
CA GLY A 3 -23.98 -30.47 -24.17
C GLY A 3 -22.75 -30.63 -23.29
N SER A 4 -21.67 -31.15 -23.88
CA SER A 4 -20.32 -31.04 -23.34
C SER A 4 -19.94 -29.55 -23.37
N THR A 5 -20.18 -28.83 -22.28
CA THR A 5 -19.46 -27.58 -22.01
C THR A 5 -18.02 -27.95 -21.71
N THR A 6 -17.18 -27.96 -22.74
CA THR A 6 -15.73 -27.94 -22.56
C THR A 6 -15.40 -26.69 -21.75
N THR A 7 -15.10 -26.86 -20.46
CA THR A 7 -14.36 -25.86 -19.70
C THR A 7 -13.07 -25.61 -20.48
N GLU A 8 -12.94 -24.44 -21.12
CA GLU A 8 -11.71 -24.06 -21.78
C GLU A 8 -10.55 -24.21 -20.78
N SER A 9 -9.49 -24.92 -21.19
CA SER A 9 -8.28 -25.05 -20.38
C SER A 9 -7.70 -23.67 -20.11
N ALA A 10 -7.34 -23.38 -18.86
CA ALA A 10 -6.78 -22.09 -18.47
C ALA A 10 -5.46 -21.81 -19.20
N MET A 11 -5.28 -20.59 -19.71
CA MET A 11 -4.02 -20.13 -20.30
C MET A 11 -3.00 -19.71 -19.24
N VAL A 12 -3.50 -19.19 -18.11
CA VAL A 12 -2.70 -18.71 -16.98
C VAL A 12 -3.12 -19.40 -15.68
N ASP A 13 -2.15 -19.72 -14.84
CA ASP A 13 -2.37 -20.10 -13.44
C ASP A 13 -1.86 -18.99 -12.51
N LEU A 14 -2.78 -18.41 -11.72
CA LEU A 14 -2.48 -17.35 -10.77
C LEU A 14 -2.00 -17.96 -9.44
N ILE A 15 -0.74 -17.73 -9.09
CA ILE A 15 -0.11 -18.36 -7.93
C ILE A 15 -0.04 -17.39 -6.74
N ASN A 16 -0.73 -17.73 -5.64
CA ASN A 16 -0.60 -17.01 -4.38
C ASN A 16 0.78 -17.24 -3.75
N CYS A 17 1.62 -16.20 -3.73
CA CYS A 17 2.97 -16.25 -3.18
C CYS A 17 3.03 -16.10 -1.65
N LYS A 18 1.89 -15.92 -0.98
CA LYS A 18 1.76 -15.75 0.48
C LYS A 18 2.61 -14.58 1.02
N GLY A 19 2.64 -13.50 0.26
CA GLY A 19 3.47 -12.33 0.48
C GLY A 19 4.44 -12.12 -0.68
N GLN A 20 5.24 -11.07 -0.57
CA GLN A 20 6.17 -10.67 -1.64
C GLN A 20 7.57 -11.28 -1.50
N SER A 21 7.94 -11.73 -0.30
CA SER A 21 9.28 -12.25 0.01
C SER A 21 9.66 -13.46 -0.84
N ALA A 22 8.70 -14.35 -1.14
CA ALA A 22 8.94 -15.55 -1.93
C ALA A 22 9.08 -15.29 -3.44
N MET A 23 8.51 -14.20 -3.96
CA MET A 23 8.41 -13.94 -5.40
C MET A 23 9.75 -13.91 -6.12
N SER A 24 10.77 -13.32 -5.49
CA SER A 24 12.11 -13.23 -6.09
C SER A 24 12.74 -14.61 -6.30
N GLN A 25 12.57 -15.50 -5.33
CA GLN A 25 13.10 -16.86 -5.41
C GLN A 25 12.32 -17.66 -6.46
N LEU A 26 10.98 -17.65 -6.40
CA LEU A 26 10.11 -18.41 -7.30
C LEU A 26 10.28 -17.99 -8.77
N LEU A 27 10.50 -16.70 -9.03
CA LEU A 27 10.81 -16.21 -10.38
C LEU A 27 12.21 -16.67 -10.82
N SER A 28 13.20 -16.65 -9.92
CA SER A 28 14.57 -17.06 -10.23
C SER A 28 14.74 -18.56 -10.45
N THR A 29 13.92 -19.41 -9.81
CA THR A 29 13.96 -20.87 -9.97
C THR A 29 13.16 -21.35 -11.18
N GLY A 30 12.43 -20.46 -11.86
CA GLY A 30 11.55 -20.82 -12.97
C GLY A 30 10.22 -21.44 -12.54
N GLU A 31 9.91 -21.43 -11.24
CA GLU A 31 8.60 -21.87 -10.72
C GLU A 31 7.47 -20.92 -11.14
N LEU A 32 7.81 -19.64 -11.38
CA LEU A 32 6.93 -18.63 -11.96
C LEU A 32 7.53 -18.09 -13.27
N ASP A 33 6.66 -17.74 -14.21
CA ASP A 33 7.03 -17.09 -15.47
C ASP A 33 6.96 -15.56 -15.35
N ALA A 34 6.04 -15.07 -14.53
CA ALA A 34 5.91 -13.65 -14.21
C ALA A 34 5.42 -13.45 -12.78
N VAL A 35 5.58 -12.23 -12.26
CA VAL A 35 4.98 -11.77 -11.02
C VAL A 35 4.38 -10.39 -11.20
N ILE A 36 3.29 -10.10 -10.49
CA ILE A 36 2.84 -8.73 -10.24
C ILE A 36 3.16 -8.35 -8.79
N ALA A 37 3.93 -7.28 -8.61
CA ALA A 37 4.53 -6.92 -7.33
C ALA A 37 4.53 -5.40 -7.11
N TRP A 38 4.41 -4.98 -5.85
CA TRP A 38 4.70 -3.60 -5.43
C TRP A 38 6.21 -3.36 -5.21
N GLN A 39 6.64 -2.12 -5.31
CA GLN A 39 7.99 -1.67 -5.03
C GLN A 39 8.44 -1.90 -3.56
N PRO A 40 9.75 -2.16 -3.31
CA PRO A 40 10.86 -2.12 -4.26
C PRO A 40 11.13 -3.45 -4.99
N THR A 41 10.24 -4.45 -4.86
CA THR A 41 10.51 -5.79 -5.42
C THR A 41 10.73 -5.81 -6.94
N PRO A 42 9.93 -5.12 -7.78
CA PRO A 42 10.26 -4.96 -9.20
C PRO A 42 11.67 -4.40 -9.45
N ALA A 43 12.08 -3.36 -8.73
CA ALA A 43 13.42 -2.79 -8.84
C ALA A 43 14.52 -3.79 -8.37
N VAL A 44 14.25 -4.59 -7.34
CA VAL A 44 15.16 -5.68 -6.90
C VAL A 44 15.33 -6.72 -8.01
N LEU A 45 14.23 -7.20 -8.59
CA LEU A 45 14.22 -8.22 -9.63
C LEU A 45 14.99 -7.77 -10.89
N GLU A 46 14.80 -6.52 -11.30
CA GLU A 46 15.52 -5.94 -12.43
C GLU A 46 17.01 -5.75 -12.12
N THR A 47 17.34 -5.22 -10.94
CA THR A 47 18.74 -4.97 -10.55
C THR A 47 19.54 -6.25 -10.38
N LYS A 48 18.92 -7.34 -9.92
CA LYS A 48 19.53 -8.68 -9.83
C LYS A 48 19.49 -9.44 -11.16
N ASN A 49 18.97 -8.84 -12.24
CA ASN A 49 18.81 -9.47 -13.55
C ASN A 49 18.01 -10.79 -13.53
N VAL A 50 17.07 -10.92 -12.57
CA VAL A 50 16.17 -12.09 -12.45
C VAL A 50 14.97 -11.94 -13.39
N GLY A 51 14.49 -10.71 -13.56
CA GLY A 51 13.36 -10.40 -14.43
C GLY A 51 13.44 -9.00 -15.01
N LYS A 52 12.46 -8.68 -15.85
CA LYS A 52 12.30 -7.38 -16.52
C LYS A 52 10.88 -6.87 -16.34
N VAL A 53 10.75 -5.58 -16.02
CA VAL A 53 9.46 -4.90 -15.95
C VAL A 53 8.89 -4.77 -17.36
N ILE A 54 7.68 -5.24 -17.58
CA ILE A 54 7.00 -5.18 -18.90
C ILE A 54 5.83 -4.19 -18.93
N ILE A 55 5.28 -3.84 -17.76
CA ILE A 55 4.22 -2.84 -17.61
C ILE A 55 4.12 -2.38 -16.14
N TYR A 56 3.83 -1.10 -15.94
CA TYR A 56 3.51 -0.54 -14.62
C TYR A 56 2.00 -0.58 -14.37
N SER A 57 1.60 -0.66 -13.09
CA SER A 57 0.20 -0.88 -12.71
C SER A 57 -0.77 0.17 -13.24
N GLY A 58 -0.35 1.43 -13.36
CA GLY A 58 -1.17 2.50 -13.91
C GLY A 58 -1.56 2.32 -15.39
N ASP A 59 -0.80 1.51 -16.13
CA ASP A 59 -1.00 1.26 -17.55
C ASP A 59 -1.64 -0.11 -17.83
N LEU A 60 -1.84 -0.95 -16.81
CA LEU A 60 -2.48 -2.25 -16.96
C LEU A 60 -3.89 -2.11 -17.59
N PRO A 61 -4.31 -3.07 -18.43
CA PRO A 61 -5.68 -3.12 -18.91
C PRO A 61 -6.69 -3.33 -17.76
N PRO A 62 -7.96 -2.90 -17.93
CA PRO A 62 -8.50 -2.11 -19.04
C PRO A 62 -7.88 -0.71 -19.14
N LYS A 63 -7.71 -0.20 -20.37
CA LYS A 63 -7.00 1.06 -20.64
C LYS A 63 -7.55 2.21 -19.79
N GLY A 64 -6.68 2.82 -18.98
CA GLY A 64 -6.99 3.99 -18.15
C GLY A 64 -7.70 3.69 -16.83
N MET A 65 -8.13 2.45 -16.58
CA MET A 65 -8.83 2.08 -15.35
C MET A 65 -7.96 2.25 -14.10
N TRP A 66 -6.67 1.92 -14.22
CA TRP A 66 -5.73 1.90 -13.10
C TRP A 66 -4.83 3.13 -13.00
N LYS A 67 -4.99 4.10 -13.91
CA LYS A 67 -4.18 5.32 -13.91
C LYS A 67 -4.37 6.07 -12.59
N ASN A 68 -3.28 6.33 -11.88
CA ASN A 68 -3.25 6.92 -10.53
C ASN A 68 -4.06 6.12 -9.49
N HIS A 69 -4.16 4.81 -9.63
CA HIS A 69 -4.87 4.00 -8.65
C HIS A 69 -4.29 4.21 -7.24
N PRO A 70 -5.13 4.17 -6.19
CA PRO A 70 -4.63 4.29 -4.84
C PRO A 70 -3.91 3.01 -4.42
N CYS A 71 -2.89 3.17 -3.58
CA CYS A 71 -2.13 2.06 -3.03
C CYS A 71 -2.25 2.01 -1.52
N CYS A 72 -1.30 2.58 -0.78
CA CYS A 72 -1.32 2.57 0.67
C CYS A 72 -2.06 3.79 1.24
N VAL A 73 -2.66 3.58 2.40
CA VAL A 73 -3.39 4.55 3.21
C VAL A 73 -3.00 4.41 4.68
N MET A 74 -3.18 5.49 5.43
CA MET A 74 -3.19 5.42 6.90
C MET A 74 -4.61 5.07 7.35
N VAL A 75 -4.74 3.94 8.03
CA VAL A 75 -5.97 3.47 8.67
C VAL A 75 -5.82 3.62 10.17
N VAL A 76 -6.83 4.17 10.84
CA VAL A 76 -6.82 4.37 12.30
C VAL A 76 -8.02 3.65 12.91
N SER A 77 -7.82 2.96 14.04
CA SER A 77 -8.92 2.34 14.77
C SER A 77 -9.87 3.39 15.32
N GLU A 78 -11.17 3.11 15.32
CA GLU A 78 -12.14 4.04 15.91
C GLU A 78 -11.90 4.24 17.41
N ASP A 79 -11.33 3.26 18.11
CA ASP A 79 -11.00 3.36 19.53
C ASP A 79 -9.90 4.41 19.77
N ALA A 80 -8.88 4.45 18.90
CA ALA A 80 -7.85 5.50 18.94
C ALA A 80 -8.42 6.87 18.57
N LEU A 81 -9.37 6.94 17.63
CA LEU A 81 -10.04 8.18 17.26
C LEU A 81 -10.98 8.71 18.36
N LYS A 82 -11.65 7.84 19.13
CA LYS A 82 -12.57 8.22 20.21
C LYS A 82 -11.87 8.58 21.52
N ASN A 83 -10.69 7.99 21.79
CA ASN A 83 -9.90 8.33 22.97
C ASN A 83 -9.21 9.69 22.78
N LYS A 84 -9.50 10.67 23.64
CA LYS A 84 -8.99 12.05 23.50
C LYS A 84 -7.46 12.15 23.41
N ASN A 85 -6.75 11.41 24.27
CA ASN A 85 -5.28 11.44 24.30
C ASN A 85 -4.69 10.80 23.04
N LYS A 86 -5.21 9.63 22.62
CA LYS A 86 -4.78 8.98 21.37
C LYS A 86 -5.17 9.78 20.14
N ASN A 87 -6.36 10.40 20.09
CA ASN A 87 -6.80 11.22 18.96
C ASN A 87 -5.83 12.38 18.70
N TYR A 88 -5.42 13.10 19.75
CA TYR A 88 -4.41 14.13 19.63
C TYR A 88 -3.07 13.58 19.13
N ALA A 89 -2.61 12.46 19.69
CA ALA A 89 -1.38 11.82 19.24
C ALA A 89 -1.44 11.36 17.77
N VAL A 90 -2.58 10.81 17.32
CA VAL A 90 -2.83 10.42 15.93
C VAL A 90 -2.73 11.64 15.02
N LYS A 91 -3.34 12.77 15.38
CA LYS A 91 -3.24 14.03 14.61
C LYS A 91 -1.81 14.50 14.46
N GLN A 92 -1.03 14.52 15.55
CA GLN A 92 0.37 14.93 15.49
C GLN A 92 1.21 13.94 14.68
N PHE A 93 0.99 12.63 14.83
CA PHE A 93 1.69 11.64 14.01
C PHE A 93 1.35 11.81 12.52
N MET A 94 0.07 11.98 12.17
CA MET A 94 -0.38 12.25 10.80
C MET A 94 0.23 13.55 10.27
N LYS A 95 0.30 14.63 11.08
CA LYS A 95 0.98 15.88 10.72
C LYS A 95 2.43 15.63 10.31
N LEU A 96 3.16 14.83 11.08
CA LEU A 96 4.54 14.45 10.74
C LEU A 96 4.62 13.67 9.42
N ILE A 97 3.68 12.76 9.16
CA ILE A 97 3.61 12.03 7.88
C ILE A 97 3.31 12.97 6.71
N LEU A 98 2.35 13.89 6.81
CA LEU A 98 2.05 14.90 5.79
C LEU A 98 3.27 15.78 5.48
N LEU A 99 3.95 16.26 6.53
CA LEU A 99 5.16 17.06 6.39
C LEU A 99 6.29 16.25 5.75
N SER A 100 6.41 14.96 6.08
CA SER A 100 7.39 14.06 5.46
C SER A 100 7.11 13.87 3.98
N THR A 101 5.85 13.64 3.60
CA THR A 101 5.42 13.60 2.19
C THR A 101 5.82 14.87 1.44
N LYS A 102 5.54 16.04 2.03
CA LYS A 102 5.92 17.34 1.44
C LYS A 102 7.43 17.52 1.27
N GLU A 103 8.25 17.05 2.22
CA GLU A 103 9.72 17.12 2.09
C GLU A 103 10.23 16.14 1.02
N MET A 104 9.65 14.94 0.92
CA MET A 104 10.01 13.96 -0.12
C MET A 104 9.66 14.44 -1.53
N GLU A 105 8.54 15.14 -1.70
CA GLU A 105 8.17 15.76 -2.99
C GLU A 105 9.20 16.82 -3.42
N ARG A 106 9.72 17.60 -2.46
CA ARG A 106 10.75 18.62 -2.70
C ARG A 106 12.13 18.02 -2.95
N ASN A 107 12.46 16.93 -2.26
CA ASN A 107 13.74 16.26 -2.37
C ASN A 107 13.57 14.74 -2.30
N LYS A 108 13.47 14.10 -3.47
CA LYS A 108 13.33 12.64 -3.58
C LYS A 108 14.49 11.85 -2.97
N THR A 109 15.67 12.47 -2.81
CA THR A 109 16.84 11.85 -2.17
C THR A 109 16.52 11.44 -0.73
N LEU A 110 15.68 12.21 -0.02
CA LEU A 110 15.24 11.85 1.33
C LEU A 110 14.55 10.48 1.34
N ALA A 111 13.61 10.27 0.42
CA ALA A 111 12.89 9.00 0.29
C ALA A 111 13.85 7.86 -0.10
N ILE A 112 14.72 8.09 -1.10
CA ILE A 112 15.68 7.09 -1.58
C ILE A 112 16.60 6.60 -0.44
N GLU A 113 17.22 7.53 0.29
CA GLU A 113 18.20 7.19 1.32
C GLU A 113 17.54 6.61 2.58
N ALA A 114 16.39 7.15 2.98
CA ALA A 114 15.65 6.63 4.12
C ALA A 114 15.11 5.22 3.82
N SER A 115 14.52 4.98 2.64
CA SER A 115 14.03 3.65 2.25
C SER A 115 15.17 2.64 2.14
N ALA A 116 16.30 2.99 1.52
CA ALA A 116 17.45 2.09 1.40
C ALA A 116 17.96 1.64 2.78
N LYS A 117 18.14 2.61 3.70
CA LYS A 117 18.57 2.34 5.09
C LYS A 117 17.51 1.54 5.88
N TRP A 118 16.23 1.87 5.70
CA TRP A 118 15.16 1.25 6.46
C TRP A 118 14.90 -0.19 6.02
N LEU A 119 14.90 -0.44 4.72
CA LEU A 119 14.64 -1.75 4.13
C LEU A 119 15.89 -2.63 4.05
N GLY A 120 17.08 -2.04 4.20
CA GLY A 120 18.35 -2.78 4.13
C GLY A 120 18.68 -3.21 2.71
N VAL A 121 18.34 -2.39 1.72
CA VAL A 121 18.60 -2.63 0.29
C VAL A 121 19.61 -1.62 -0.25
N ASP A 122 20.27 -1.97 -1.35
CA ASP A 122 21.20 -1.05 -2.03
C ASP A 122 20.47 0.22 -2.49
N LYS A 123 21.10 1.40 -2.29
CA LYS A 123 20.55 2.70 -2.72
C LYS A 123 20.09 2.72 -4.19
N LYS A 124 20.85 2.06 -5.06
CA LYS A 124 20.55 1.90 -6.51
C LYS A 124 19.23 1.18 -6.81
N ILE A 125 18.74 0.34 -5.90
CA ILE A 125 17.40 -0.26 -6.01
C ILE A 125 16.35 0.82 -5.77
N GLU A 126 16.51 1.63 -4.72
CA GLU A 126 15.58 2.72 -4.40
C GLU A 126 15.62 3.86 -5.43
N GLU A 127 16.78 4.14 -6.03
CA GLU A 127 16.91 5.09 -7.15
C GLU A 127 16.06 4.69 -8.36
N LYS A 128 15.86 3.39 -8.59
CA LYS A 128 14.93 2.88 -9.61
C LYS A 128 13.49 2.83 -9.12
N SER A 129 13.31 2.53 -7.84
CA SER A 129 12.00 2.26 -7.25
C SER A 129 11.18 3.52 -6.97
N ILE A 130 11.74 4.45 -6.20
CA ILE A 130 11.09 5.68 -5.72
C ILE A 130 10.45 6.52 -6.85
N PRO A 131 11.08 6.70 -8.03
CA PRO A 131 10.47 7.45 -9.13
C PRO A 131 9.16 6.86 -9.68
N THR A 132 8.90 5.57 -9.44
CA THR A 132 7.70 4.87 -9.91
C THR A 132 6.53 4.94 -8.92
N ILE A 133 6.75 5.53 -7.74
CA ILE A 133 5.77 5.71 -6.68
C ILE A 133 5.34 7.18 -6.65
N LYS A 134 4.04 7.44 -6.58
CA LYS A 134 3.50 8.79 -6.43
C LYS A 134 3.03 8.97 -4.99
N PHE A 135 3.90 9.54 -4.14
CA PHE A 135 3.55 9.88 -2.77
C PHE A 135 2.48 10.98 -2.76
N VAL A 136 1.42 10.76 -1.98
CA VAL A 136 0.30 11.69 -1.81
C VAL A 136 -0.18 11.58 -0.37
N SER A 137 -0.76 12.66 0.18
CA SER A 137 -1.35 12.63 1.52
C SER A 137 -2.86 12.87 1.53
N ASP A 138 -3.40 13.61 0.56
CA ASP A 138 -4.81 14.00 0.55
C ASP A 138 -5.72 12.79 0.28
N PRO A 139 -6.59 12.38 1.23
CA PRO A 139 -7.51 11.27 1.00
C PRO A 139 -8.53 11.56 -0.12
N LYS A 140 -8.76 12.83 -0.51
CA LYS A 140 -9.69 13.17 -1.59
C LYS A 140 -9.21 12.69 -2.96
N VAL A 141 -7.89 12.64 -3.20
CA VAL A 141 -7.34 12.23 -4.51
C VAL A 141 -7.54 10.73 -4.77
N ILE A 142 -7.77 9.94 -3.72
CA ILE A 142 -7.95 8.48 -3.81
C ILE A 142 -9.41 8.04 -3.77
N ILE A 143 -10.38 8.96 -3.62
CA ILE A 143 -11.80 8.63 -3.47
C ILE A 143 -12.30 7.78 -4.64
N ASN A 144 -12.10 8.24 -5.88
CA ASN A 144 -12.65 7.54 -7.06
C ASN A 144 -11.99 6.17 -7.25
N GLY A 145 -10.67 6.08 -7.11
CA GLY A 145 -10.00 4.79 -7.20
C GLY A 145 -10.39 3.82 -6.07
N THR A 146 -10.67 4.34 -4.87
CA THR A 146 -11.17 3.52 -3.75
C THR A 146 -12.57 2.98 -4.06
N LEU A 147 -13.44 3.80 -4.63
CA LEU A 147 -14.78 3.37 -5.05
C LEU A 147 -14.71 2.31 -6.17
N ASN A 148 -13.79 2.46 -7.13
CA ASN A 148 -13.53 1.45 -8.14
C ASN A 148 -13.09 0.11 -7.51
N PHE A 149 -12.23 0.15 -6.48
CA PHE A 149 -11.87 -1.08 -5.75
C PHE A 149 -13.08 -1.69 -5.03
N VAL A 150 -13.95 -0.89 -4.40
CA VAL A 150 -15.18 -1.40 -3.78
C VAL A 150 -16.08 -2.08 -4.82
N GLU A 151 -16.22 -1.50 -6.01
CA GLU A 151 -16.96 -2.10 -7.12
C GLU A 151 -16.37 -3.42 -7.57
N VAL A 152 -15.10 -3.44 -7.95
CA VAL A 152 -14.43 -4.66 -8.43
C VAL A 152 -14.41 -5.76 -7.34
N MET A 153 -14.21 -5.40 -6.07
CA MET A 153 -14.22 -6.39 -4.99
C MET A 153 -15.63 -6.94 -4.72
N ARG A 154 -16.71 -6.22 -5.04
CA ARG A 154 -18.09 -6.76 -4.99
C ARG A 154 -18.36 -7.69 -6.16
N GLU A 155 -17.92 -7.34 -7.37
CA GLU A 155 -18.00 -8.22 -8.54
C GLU A 155 -17.26 -9.55 -8.29
N GLN A 156 -16.17 -9.49 -7.52
CA GLN A 156 -15.39 -10.65 -7.11
C GLN A 156 -15.91 -11.34 -5.83
N GLU A 157 -17.11 -10.97 -5.35
CA GLU A 157 -17.80 -11.50 -4.16
C GLU A 157 -17.04 -11.36 -2.82
N ALA A 158 -15.92 -10.63 -2.81
CA ALA A 158 -15.10 -10.45 -1.62
C ALA A 158 -15.66 -9.39 -0.66
N VAL A 159 -16.44 -8.44 -1.18
CA VAL A 159 -17.18 -7.43 -0.41
C VAL A 159 -18.66 -7.77 -0.44
N SER A 160 -19.23 -8.05 0.73
CA SER A 160 -20.63 -8.50 0.87
C SER A 160 -21.31 -8.05 2.15
N GLY A 161 -20.61 -7.32 3.02
CA GLY A 161 -21.10 -6.79 4.29
C GLY A 161 -21.53 -5.33 4.20
N ARG A 162 -20.93 -4.47 5.05
CA ARG A 162 -21.32 -3.06 5.21
C ARG A 162 -21.20 -2.22 3.94
N LEU A 163 -20.34 -2.63 3.01
CA LEU A 163 -20.07 -1.95 1.75
C LEU A 163 -20.83 -2.58 0.57
N ASN A 164 -21.72 -3.54 0.81
CA ASN A 164 -22.61 -4.09 -0.22
C ASN A 164 -23.76 -3.12 -0.55
N THR A 165 -23.40 -1.97 -1.13
CA THR A 165 -24.35 -0.91 -1.49
C THR A 165 -23.76 -0.06 -2.61
N THR A 166 -24.59 0.42 -3.53
CA THR A 166 -24.19 1.37 -4.59
C THR A 166 -24.25 2.82 -4.12
N ASP A 167 -24.71 3.08 -2.90
CA ASP A 167 -24.75 4.42 -2.32
C ASP A 167 -23.32 4.91 -2.01
N ARG A 168 -22.86 5.85 -2.85
CA ARG A 168 -21.54 6.46 -2.74
C ARG A 168 -21.31 7.12 -1.38
N GLU A 169 -22.28 7.87 -0.86
CA GLU A 169 -22.12 8.59 0.40
C GLU A 169 -21.97 7.61 1.56
N LYS A 170 -22.80 6.57 1.58
CA LYS A 170 -22.70 5.51 2.59
C LYS A 170 -21.36 4.79 2.55
N ILE A 171 -20.82 4.49 1.36
CA ILE A 171 -19.49 3.89 1.22
C ILE A 171 -18.41 4.82 1.79
N LEU A 172 -18.44 6.10 1.41
CA LEU A 172 -17.45 7.07 1.88
C LEU A 172 -17.52 7.29 3.39
N ASN A 173 -18.71 7.45 3.95
CA ASN A 173 -18.92 7.60 5.39
C ASN A 173 -18.52 6.33 6.16
N THR A 174 -18.60 5.15 5.52
CA THR A 174 -18.14 3.90 6.12
C THR A 174 -16.62 3.82 6.14
N LEU A 175 -15.95 4.16 5.03
CA LEU A 175 -14.51 3.98 4.86
C LEU A 175 -13.65 5.12 5.43
N PHE A 176 -14.06 6.37 5.27
CA PHE A 176 -13.21 7.53 5.49
C PHE A 176 -13.61 8.34 6.73
N ASP A 177 -12.62 8.99 7.33
CA ASP A 177 -12.80 10.13 8.22
C ASP A 177 -11.97 11.31 7.69
N PHE A 178 -12.64 12.22 6.98
CA PHE A 178 -12.00 13.42 6.42
C PHE A 178 -11.75 14.51 7.46
N LYS A 179 -12.45 14.48 8.59
CA LYS A 179 -12.41 15.56 9.58
C LYS A 179 -11.00 15.69 10.15
N ILE A 180 -10.41 14.58 10.57
CA ILE A 180 -9.08 14.58 11.17
C ILE A 180 -8.02 15.10 10.18
N TYR A 181 -8.12 14.74 8.90
CA TYR A 181 -7.21 15.23 7.86
C TYR A 181 -7.32 16.74 7.67
N ASN A 182 -8.55 17.25 7.53
CA ASN A 182 -8.79 18.67 7.35
C ASN A 182 -8.29 19.49 8.55
N GLU A 183 -8.54 19.02 9.78
CA GLU A 183 -8.03 19.68 10.99
C GLU A 183 -6.50 19.76 10.97
N VAL A 184 -5.79 18.67 10.65
CA VAL A 184 -4.32 18.68 10.57
C VAL A 184 -3.81 19.56 9.43
N LEU A 185 -4.49 19.58 8.28
CA LEU A 185 -4.13 20.44 7.15
C LEU A 185 -4.25 21.92 7.54
N GLU A 186 -5.34 22.31 8.20
CA GLU A 186 -5.52 23.67 8.74
C GLU A 186 -4.42 24.05 9.74
N GLU A 187 -3.96 23.12 10.59
CA GLU A 187 -2.82 23.37 11.49
C GLU A 187 -1.51 23.64 10.72
N ILE A 188 -1.28 22.91 9.62
CA ILE A 188 -0.08 23.06 8.80
C ILE A 188 -0.12 24.38 8.03
N GLU A 189 -1.25 24.71 7.40
CA GLU A 189 -1.39 25.90 6.53
C GLU A 189 -1.28 27.20 7.32
N ASN A 190 -1.88 27.24 8.50
CA ASN A 190 -1.91 28.47 9.29
C ASN A 190 -0.62 28.68 10.12
N ASN A 191 0.40 27.81 9.99
CA ASN A 191 1.55 27.75 10.91
C ASN A 191 1.12 27.75 12.38
N ILE A 192 -0.12 27.33 12.66
CA ILE A 192 -0.66 27.31 14.01
C ILE A 192 0.08 26.16 14.68
N SER A 193 1.06 26.53 15.51
CA SER A 193 1.28 25.78 16.75
C SER A 193 -0.07 25.87 17.45
N VAL A 194 -0.95 24.90 17.20
CA VAL A 194 -2.01 24.67 18.17
C VAL A 194 -1.17 24.13 19.30
N ASN A 195 -0.85 25.00 20.26
CA ASN A 195 -1.01 24.54 21.62
C ASN A 195 -2.45 24.02 21.62
N PRO A 196 -2.69 22.69 21.61
CA PRO A 196 -4.04 22.25 21.82
C PRO A 196 -4.53 22.93 23.10
N PRO A 197 -5.84 23.13 23.26
CA PRO A 197 -6.37 23.24 24.61
C PRO A 197 -6.00 21.94 25.32
N TYR A 198 -4.85 21.98 26.01
CA TYR A 198 -4.14 20.96 26.77
C TYR A 198 -3.38 19.87 25.98
N PRO A 199 -2.04 19.70 26.22
CA PRO A 199 -1.40 18.42 25.93
C PRO A 199 -2.17 17.29 26.64
N PRO A 200 -2.11 16.05 26.14
CA PRO A 200 -2.91 14.97 26.70
C PRO A 200 -2.60 14.81 28.20
N SER A 201 -3.64 14.56 29.00
CA SER A 201 -3.51 14.45 30.47
C SER A 201 -2.51 13.36 30.88
N GLU A 202 -2.34 12.36 30.01
CA GLU A 202 -1.32 11.33 30.05
C GLU A 202 -0.77 11.12 28.65
N VAL A 203 0.54 10.86 28.56
CA VAL A 203 1.21 10.55 27.29
C VAL A 203 0.77 9.15 26.82
N PRO A 204 -0.02 9.02 25.74
CA PRO A 204 -0.44 7.71 25.24
C PRO A 204 0.69 6.97 24.53
N THR A 205 0.51 5.67 24.36
CA THR A 205 1.26 4.88 23.37
C THR A 205 0.41 4.69 22.11
N LEU A 206 1.00 4.96 20.95
CA LEU A 206 0.46 4.60 19.64
C LEU A 206 1.17 3.36 19.12
N ARG A 207 0.40 2.30 18.87
CA ARG A 207 0.90 1.07 18.25
C ARG A 207 0.63 1.13 16.76
N ILE A 208 1.70 1.13 15.97
CA ILE A 208 1.65 1.44 14.54
C ILE A 208 2.23 0.26 13.77
N ALA A 209 1.46 -0.29 12.84
CA ALA A 209 1.93 -1.34 11.95
C ALA A 209 2.21 -0.82 10.54
N TYR A 210 3.27 -1.34 9.93
CA TYR A 210 3.68 -0.97 8.57
C TYR A 210 4.25 -2.18 7.83
N LEU A 211 4.23 -2.13 6.50
CA LEU A 211 4.82 -3.14 5.62
C LEU A 211 6.29 -2.83 5.31
N PRO A 212 7.14 -3.83 5.02
CA PRO A 212 8.50 -3.63 4.52
C PRO A 212 8.50 -3.13 3.06
N SER A 213 7.94 -1.94 2.80
CA SER A 213 7.86 -1.33 1.47
C SER A 213 8.20 0.15 1.53
N ASP A 214 8.88 0.63 0.49
CA ASP A 214 9.21 2.02 0.20
C ASP A 214 7.96 2.87 -0.10
N HIS A 215 6.78 2.25 -0.26
CA HIS A 215 5.49 2.95 -0.24
C HIS A 215 5.29 3.71 1.08
N HIS A 216 5.90 3.24 2.17
CA HIS A 216 5.83 3.86 3.49
C HIS A 216 6.98 4.83 3.76
N ALA A 217 7.68 5.31 2.72
CA ALA A 217 8.85 6.19 2.84
C ALA A 217 8.63 7.41 3.74
N ALA A 218 7.41 7.97 3.82
CA ALA A 218 7.12 9.09 4.72
C ALA A 218 7.46 8.78 6.19
N LEU A 219 7.15 7.56 6.66
CA LEU A 219 7.52 7.09 8.00
C LEU A 219 9.05 6.95 8.13
N PHE A 220 9.70 6.38 7.11
CA PHE A 220 11.14 6.15 7.13
C PHE A 220 11.91 7.48 7.15
N VAL A 221 11.46 8.47 6.38
CA VAL A 221 12.02 9.82 6.34
C VAL A 221 11.82 10.52 7.68
N ALA A 222 10.62 10.46 8.27
CA ALA A 222 10.35 11.03 9.60
C ALA A 222 11.30 10.48 10.68
N ALA A 223 11.55 9.17 10.65
CA ALA A 223 12.42 8.49 11.61
C ALA A 223 13.92 8.67 11.30
N THR A 224 14.30 8.80 10.02
CA THR A 224 15.71 8.92 9.60
C THR A 224 16.25 10.34 9.73
N TYR A 225 15.40 11.35 9.56
CA TYR A 225 15.79 12.76 9.58
C TYR A 225 15.08 13.58 10.68
N PRO A 226 15.13 13.17 11.95
CA PRO A 226 14.36 13.84 13.01
C PRO A 226 14.78 15.31 13.19
N GLU A 227 16.06 15.62 13.00
CA GLU A 227 16.58 16.99 13.09
C GLU A 227 16.03 17.94 12.01
N LEU A 228 15.69 17.41 10.82
CA LEU A 228 15.03 18.19 9.77
C LEU A 228 13.65 18.66 10.26
N PHE A 229 12.84 17.74 10.77
CA PHE A 229 11.48 18.05 11.21
C PHE A 229 11.45 18.86 12.50
N LYS A 230 12.37 18.58 13.43
CA LYS A 230 12.55 19.37 14.66
C LYS A 230 12.84 20.84 14.36
N LYS A 231 13.83 21.12 13.51
CA LYS A 231 14.24 22.49 13.19
C LYS A 231 13.20 23.25 12.38
N LYS A 232 12.57 22.58 11.41
CA LYS A 232 11.67 23.24 10.46
C LYS A 232 10.23 23.36 10.97
N TYR A 233 9.78 22.40 11.78
CA TYR A 233 8.37 22.25 12.13
C TYR A 233 8.12 22.04 13.63
N GLY A 234 9.18 21.90 14.44
CA GLY A 234 9.04 21.63 15.87
C GLY A 234 8.48 20.25 16.22
N ILE A 235 8.18 19.39 15.24
CA ILE A 235 7.62 18.04 15.43
C ILE A 235 8.64 17.00 14.94
N TYR A 236 8.91 15.95 15.71
CA TYR A 236 9.92 14.94 15.34
C TYR A 236 9.76 13.64 16.13
N LEU A 237 10.39 12.58 15.62
CA LEU A 237 10.56 11.32 16.33
C LEU A 237 11.94 11.27 16.98
N GLU A 238 11.99 10.97 18.27
CA GLU A 238 13.23 10.59 18.95
C GLU A 238 13.32 9.06 19.00
N GLU A 239 14.42 8.48 18.53
CA GLU A 239 14.61 7.03 18.51
C GLU A 239 14.96 6.51 19.90
N VAL A 240 14.24 5.48 20.36
CA VAL A 240 14.50 4.76 21.62
C VAL A 240 15.02 3.36 21.34
N GLU A 241 14.38 2.65 20.42
CA GLU A 241 14.82 1.34 19.91
C GLU A 241 14.72 1.37 18.39
N PRO A 242 15.83 1.16 17.65
CA PRO A 242 15.85 1.29 16.19
C PRO A 242 14.72 0.51 15.51
N LYS A 243 13.98 1.20 14.64
CA LYS A 243 12.85 0.69 13.85
C LYS A 243 11.67 0.11 14.65
N LYS A 244 11.66 0.28 15.98
CA LYS A 244 10.68 -0.34 16.88
C LYS A 244 10.06 0.63 17.88
N LYS A 245 10.83 1.51 18.52
CA LYS A 245 10.31 2.42 19.54
C LYS A 245 10.83 3.82 19.33
N TYR A 246 9.90 4.77 19.37
CA TYR A 246 10.19 6.19 19.23
C TYR A 246 9.38 6.98 20.25
N VAL A 247 9.77 8.22 20.50
CA VAL A 247 8.95 9.22 21.18
C VAL A 247 8.61 10.31 20.18
N LEU A 248 7.31 10.59 20.02
CA LEU A 248 6.85 11.72 19.23
C LEU A 248 6.86 12.98 20.09
N TYR A 249 7.57 14.00 19.62
CA TYR A 249 7.61 15.33 20.21
C TYR A 249 6.94 16.36 19.31
N SER A 250 6.29 17.36 19.89
CA SER A 250 5.79 18.56 19.20
C SER A 250 6.08 19.79 20.06
N HIS A 251 6.81 20.76 19.51
CA HIS A 251 7.24 21.99 20.16
C HIS A 251 7.90 21.76 21.54
N GLY A 252 8.77 20.75 21.61
CA GLY A 252 9.48 20.37 22.84
C GLY A 252 8.64 19.60 23.87
N LYS A 253 7.35 19.37 23.63
CA LYS A 253 6.47 18.58 24.50
C LYS A 253 6.36 17.15 24.00
N LYS A 254 6.42 16.18 24.92
CA LYS A 254 6.18 14.77 24.62
C LYS A 254 4.70 14.56 24.26
N VAL A 255 4.44 14.04 23.07
CA VAL A 255 3.09 13.80 22.54
C VAL A 255 2.66 12.36 22.75
N ALA A 256 3.52 11.40 22.40
CA ALA A 256 3.22 9.98 22.50
C ALA A 256 4.48 9.12 22.54
N ASN A 257 4.40 7.94 23.14
CA ASN A 257 5.31 6.85 22.81
C ASN A 257 4.80 6.18 21.52
N ILE A 258 5.71 5.78 20.65
CA ILE A 258 5.40 5.10 19.40
C ILE A 258 6.01 3.71 19.44
N GLU A 259 5.20 2.70 19.20
CA GLU A 259 5.62 1.31 19.02
C GLU A 259 5.35 0.90 17.58
N LEU A 260 6.41 0.57 16.84
CA LEU A 260 6.34 0.16 15.44
C LEU A 260 6.41 -1.37 15.34
N THR A 261 5.47 -1.93 14.59
CA THR A 261 5.44 -3.35 14.21
C THR A 261 5.56 -3.48 12.70
N GLN A 262 6.68 -4.02 12.22
CA GLN A 262 6.79 -4.40 10.82
C GLN A 262 6.00 -5.69 10.58
N VAL A 263 5.13 -5.70 9.56
CA VAL A 263 4.30 -6.86 9.20
C VAL A 263 4.66 -7.31 7.79
N THR A 264 5.09 -8.56 7.64
CA THR A 264 5.59 -9.10 6.36
C THR A 264 4.51 -9.86 5.59
N GLU A 265 3.51 -10.34 6.30
CA GLU A 265 2.39 -11.15 5.81
C GLU A 265 1.36 -10.30 5.03
N GLY A 266 1.53 -8.98 5.06
CA GLY A 266 0.76 -8.02 4.27
C GLY A 266 -0.36 -7.32 5.02
N GLY A 267 -1.08 -6.48 4.27
CA GLY A 267 -2.07 -5.55 4.80
C GLY A 267 -3.24 -6.20 5.55
N ALA A 268 -3.65 -7.40 5.14
CA ALA A 268 -4.71 -8.15 5.82
C ALA A 268 -4.33 -8.48 7.26
N LYS A 269 -3.06 -8.85 7.52
CA LYS A 269 -2.56 -9.12 8.87
C LYS A 269 -2.55 -7.86 9.73
N ILE A 270 -2.19 -6.70 9.17
CA ILE A 270 -2.30 -5.40 9.86
C ILE A 270 -3.76 -5.16 10.32
N MET A 271 -4.73 -5.41 9.44
CA MET A 271 -6.15 -5.25 9.77
C MET A 271 -6.64 -6.27 10.82
N THR A 272 -6.15 -7.52 10.78
CA THR A 272 -6.43 -8.50 11.83
C THR A 272 -5.92 -8.03 13.19
N LEU A 273 -4.69 -7.52 13.26
CA LEU A 273 -4.11 -6.98 14.50
C LEU A 273 -4.91 -5.77 15.00
N MET A 274 -5.38 -4.91 14.10
CA MET A 274 -6.26 -3.79 14.44
C MET A 274 -7.61 -4.27 14.98
N ALA A 275 -8.25 -5.26 14.35
CA ALA A 275 -9.49 -5.85 14.83
C ALA A 275 -9.35 -6.53 16.20
N GLN A 276 -8.15 -7.00 16.53
CA GLN A 276 -7.78 -7.56 17.83
C GLN A 276 -7.34 -6.49 18.85
N ASN A 277 -7.49 -5.20 18.52
CA ASN A 277 -7.07 -4.07 19.33
C ASN A 277 -5.56 -4.08 19.68
N GLN A 278 -4.72 -4.72 18.87
CA GLN A 278 -3.26 -4.76 19.04
C GLN A 278 -2.56 -3.60 18.34
N ILE A 279 -3.20 -2.99 17.34
CA ILE A 279 -2.68 -1.87 16.56
C ILE A 279 -3.69 -0.73 16.56
N ASP A 280 -3.20 0.50 16.70
CA ASP A 280 -3.98 1.74 16.66
C ASP A 280 -3.96 2.38 15.26
N ILE A 281 -2.80 2.31 14.56
CA ILE A 281 -2.60 2.87 13.22
C ILE A 281 -1.98 1.81 12.31
N GLY A 282 -2.56 1.59 11.13
CA GLY A 282 -2.01 0.71 10.10
C GLY A 282 -1.68 1.47 8.82
N PHE A 283 -0.46 1.32 8.32
CA PHE A 283 -0.13 1.67 6.94
C PHE A 283 -0.47 0.48 6.05
N ASN A 284 -1.54 0.61 5.28
CA ASN A 284 -2.24 -0.53 4.69
C ASN A 284 -2.64 -0.27 3.24
N GLY A 285 -2.73 -1.32 2.42
CA GLY A 285 -3.33 -1.21 1.10
C GLY A 285 -4.83 -0.92 1.18
N VAL A 286 -5.36 -0.19 0.20
CA VAL A 286 -6.80 0.13 0.11
C VAL A 286 -7.69 -1.14 0.10
N PRO A 287 -7.45 -2.18 -0.72
CA PRO A 287 -8.32 -3.35 -0.74
C PRO A 287 -8.36 -4.15 0.58
N PRO A 288 -7.25 -4.42 1.29
CA PRO A 288 -7.32 -5.00 2.64
C PRO A 288 -8.10 -4.13 3.65
N ALA A 289 -7.99 -2.81 3.57
CA ALA A 289 -8.76 -1.90 4.42
C ALA A 289 -10.27 -1.99 4.12
N ILE A 290 -10.65 -1.96 2.84
CA ILE A 290 -12.03 -2.15 2.37
C ILE A 290 -12.59 -3.46 2.91
N PHE A 291 -11.89 -4.57 2.68
CA PHE A 291 -12.34 -5.90 3.10
C PHE A 291 -12.56 -5.99 4.61
N ALA A 292 -11.60 -5.52 5.40
CA ALA A 292 -11.70 -5.61 6.86
C ALA A 292 -12.81 -4.72 7.44
N ILE A 293 -13.00 -3.51 6.90
CA ILE A 293 -14.07 -2.59 7.31
C ILE A 293 -15.44 -3.14 6.88
N ASP A 294 -15.54 -3.71 5.68
CA ASP A 294 -16.74 -4.40 5.19
C ASP A 294 -17.19 -5.50 6.15
N LYS A 295 -16.25 -6.33 6.62
CA LYS A 295 -16.46 -7.42 7.59
C LYS A 295 -16.60 -6.95 9.04
N GLY A 296 -16.46 -5.65 9.28
CA GLY A 296 -16.89 -5.02 10.51
C GLY A 296 -15.80 -4.49 11.44
N THR A 297 -14.53 -4.53 11.02
CA THR A 297 -13.44 -3.87 11.72
C THR A 297 -13.77 -2.39 11.91
N LYS A 298 -13.67 -1.91 13.14
CA LYS A 298 -13.98 -0.51 13.50
C LYS A 298 -12.76 0.37 13.21
N ALA A 299 -12.64 0.83 11.97
CA ALA A 299 -11.50 1.61 11.53
C ALA A 299 -11.90 2.60 10.42
N LYS A 300 -11.08 3.64 10.24
CA LYS A 300 -11.26 4.69 9.22
C LYS A 300 -9.96 4.94 8.47
N ILE A 301 -10.08 5.14 7.16
CA ILE A 301 -9.03 5.72 6.33
C ILE A 301 -9.00 7.22 6.61
N VAL A 302 -7.84 7.72 7.05
CA VAL A 302 -7.69 9.13 7.45
C VAL A 302 -6.75 9.90 6.52
N CYS A 303 -5.88 9.21 5.78
CA CYS A 303 -4.85 9.84 4.95
C CYS A 303 -4.47 8.91 3.81
N ALA A 304 -4.23 9.45 2.62
CA ALA A 304 -3.55 8.71 1.56
C ALA A 304 -2.04 8.62 1.87
N ILE A 305 -1.34 7.64 1.32
CA ILE A 305 0.13 7.53 1.46
C ILE A 305 0.80 7.53 0.09
N ASN A 306 0.26 6.75 -0.84
CA ASN A 306 0.72 6.76 -2.23
C ASN A 306 -0.35 6.29 -3.21
N THR A 307 -0.14 6.65 -4.47
CA THR A 307 -0.73 6.03 -5.66
C THR A 307 0.39 5.34 -6.45
N GLU A 308 0.03 4.40 -7.32
CA GLU A 308 0.98 3.64 -8.16
C GLU A 308 2.01 2.81 -7.34
N GLY A 309 3.10 2.41 -7.99
CA GLY A 309 4.22 1.70 -7.35
C GLY A 309 4.12 0.18 -7.44
N SER A 310 3.40 -0.35 -8.44
CA SER A 310 3.41 -1.78 -8.77
C SER A 310 3.74 -2.02 -10.24
N ALA A 311 4.22 -3.21 -10.56
CA ALA A 311 4.57 -3.59 -11.92
C ALA A 311 4.43 -5.10 -12.13
N VAL A 312 4.24 -5.49 -13.40
CA VAL A 312 4.42 -6.87 -13.84
C VAL A 312 5.86 -7.07 -14.28
N VAL A 313 6.51 -8.08 -13.71
CA VAL A 313 7.88 -8.47 -14.01
C VAL A 313 7.87 -9.87 -14.59
N VAL A 314 8.45 -10.03 -15.77
CA VAL A 314 8.59 -11.33 -16.44
C VAL A 314 10.00 -11.86 -16.21
N ARG A 315 10.14 -13.18 -16.04
CA ARG A 315 11.43 -13.87 -15.90
C ARG A 315 12.35 -13.52 -17.09
N LYS A 316 13.64 -13.32 -16.82
CA LYS A 316 14.57 -12.68 -17.77
C LYS A 316 14.72 -13.44 -19.10
N ASP A 317 14.65 -14.76 -19.07
CA ASP A 317 14.81 -15.70 -20.19
C ASP A 317 13.63 -15.69 -21.18
N ILE A 318 12.45 -15.23 -20.77
CA ILE A 318 11.27 -15.18 -21.63
C ILE A 318 11.42 -14.01 -22.63
N PRO A 319 11.26 -14.20 -23.95
CA PRO A 319 11.63 -13.22 -24.97
C PRO A 319 10.58 -12.12 -25.21
N VAL A 320 10.05 -11.51 -24.14
CA VAL A 320 9.02 -10.44 -24.20
C VAL A 320 9.48 -9.18 -23.46
N ASN A 321 9.17 -7.99 -23.96
CA ASN A 321 9.65 -6.73 -23.37
C ASN A 321 8.52 -5.75 -23.04
N ASN A 322 7.28 -6.10 -23.37
CA ASN A 322 6.10 -5.30 -23.07
C ASN A 322 4.88 -6.21 -22.87
N TRP A 323 3.80 -5.62 -22.40
CA TRP A 323 2.54 -6.33 -22.12
C TRP A 323 1.98 -7.07 -23.35
N ASN A 324 1.95 -6.44 -24.52
CA ASN A 324 1.37 -7.05 -25.73
C ASN A 324 2.15 -8.29 -26.17
N GLU A 325 3.49 -8.22 -26.14
CA GLU A 325 4.35 -9.38 -26.39
C GLU A 325 4.09 -10.50 -25.38
N PHE A 326 3.90 -10.17 -24.10
CA PHE A 326 3.59 -11.15 -23.06
C PHE A 326 2.23 -11.82 -23.27
N ILE A 327 1.19 -11.08 -23.66
CA ILE A 327 -0.13 -11.62 -24.00
C ILE A 327 -0.05 -12.57 -25.20
N ASN A 328 0.70 -12.21 -26.25
CA ASN A 328 0.92 -13.09 -27.39
C ASN A 328 1.68 -14.36 -26.99
N TRP A 329 2.72 -14.21 -26.16
CA TRP A 329 3.49 -15.33 -25.65
C TRP A 329 2.64 -16.29 -24.81
N ILE A 330 1.74 -15.78 -23.95
CA ILE A 330 0.77 -16.61 -23.21
C ILE A 330 -0.07 -17.46 -24.17
N LYS A 331 -0.60 -16.84 -25.24
CA LYS A 331 -1.42 -17.54 -26.24
C LYS A 331 -0.62 -18.59 -27.00
N GLU A 332 0.67 -18.34 -27.28
CA GLU A 332 1.58 -19.31 -27.91
C GLU A 332 1.89 -20.49 -26.98
N GLN A 333 2.22 -20.23 -25.71
CA GLN A 333 2.44 -21.30 -24.72
C GLN A 333 1.21 -22.20 -24.58
N HIS A 334 0.01 -21.60 -24.60
CA HIS A 334 -1.24 -22.35 -24.54
C HIS A 334 -1.44 -23.29 -25.74
N LYS A 335 -1.10 -22.85 -26.96
CA LYS A 335 -1.14 -23.71 -28.17
C LYS A 335 -0.21 -24.91 -28.07
N GLU A 336 0.88 -24.78 -27.30
CA GLU A 336 1.82 -25.87 -26.99
C GLU A 336 1.38 -26.75 -25.81
N GLY A 337 0.18 -26.52 -25.25
CA GLY A 337 -0.34 -27.26 -24.11
C GLY A 337 0.28 -26.87 -22.76
N LYS A 338 0.96 -25.71 -22.69
CA LYS A 338 1.55 -25.18 -21.45
C LYS A 338 0.62 -24.16 -20.80
N VAL A 339 0.75 -24.01 -19.49
CA VAL A 339 0.03 -23.00 -18.69
C VAL A 339 1.06 -22.05 -18.10
N VAL A 340 0.88 -20.75 -18.34
CA VAL A 340 1.78 -19.71 -17.83
C VAL A 340 1.50 -19.43 -16.37
N LYS A 341 2.53 -19.38 -15.52
CA LYS A 341 2.37 -19.15 -14.08
C LYS A 341 2.67 -17.70 -13.72
N ILE A 342 1.67 -16.99 -13.21
CA ILE A 342 1.81 -15.59 -12.75
C ILE A 342 1.62 -15.51 -11.23
N GLY A 343 2.68 -15.14 -10.52
CA GLY A 343 2.63 -14.94 -9.08
C GLY A 343 2.00 -13.61 -8.68
N TYR A 344 1.15 -13.65 -7.66
CA TYR A 344 0.59 -12.47 -6.99
C TYR A 344 0.81 -12.57 -5.48
N PRO A 345 0.84 -11.44 -4.76
CA PRO A 345 1.34 -11.44 -3.38
C PRO A 345 0.35 -12.08 -2.42
N LEU A 346 -0.90 -11.63 -2.43
CA LEU A 346 -1.94 -12.08 -1.51
C LEU A 346 -3.32 -12.06 -2.16
N PRO A 347 -4.25 -12.93 -1.73
CA PRO A 347 -5.67 -12.76 -2.04
C PRO A 347 -6.12 -11.38 -1.55
N MET A 348 -6.99 -10.71 -2.30
CA MET A 348 -7.46 -9.36 -1.98
C MET A 348 -6.37 -8.27 -1.95
N SER A 349 -5.21 -8.51 -2.58
CA SER A 349 -4.23 -7.45 -2.84
C SER A 349 -4.63 -6.62 -4.08
N ILE A 350 -4.10 -5.40 -4.16
CA ILE A 350 -4.25 -4.54 -5.36
C ILE A 350 -3.81 -5.28 -6.61
N GLN A 351 -2.67 -5.98 -6.51
CA GLN A 351 -2.04 -6.71 -7.60
C GLN A 351 -2.92 -7.86 -8.08
N TYR A 352 -3.53 -8.61 -7.15
CA TYR A 352 -4.47 -9.68 -7.49
C TYR A 352 -5.71 -9.13 -8.21
N VAL A 353 -6.27 -8.02 -7.71
CA VAL A 353 -7.43 -7.36 -8.34
C VAL A 353 -7.09 -6.89 -9.76
N MET A 354 -5.94 -6.25 -9.94
CA MET A 354 -5.51 -5.71 -11.23
C MET A 354 -5.17 -6.79 -12.25
N ILE A 355 -4.42 -7.82 -11.86
CA ILE A 355 -4.01 -8.85 -12.82
C ILE A 355 -5.21 -9.62 -13.35
N LYS A 356 -6.21 -9.93 -12.51
CA LYS A 356 -7.46 -10.55 -12.96
C LYS A 356 -8.18 -9.69 -13.99
N LYS A 357 -8.37 -8.39 -13.68
CA LYS A 357 -9.02 -7.46 -14.60
C LYS A 357 -8.24 -7.25 -15.90
N ALA A 358 -6.91 -7.27 -15.84
CA ALA A 358 -6.06 -7.20 -17.02
C ALA A 358 -6.20 -8.44 -17.91
N LEU A 359 -6.20 -9.65 -17.34
CA LEU A 359 -6.41 -10.89 -18.08
C LEU A 359 -7.82 -10.97 -18.69
N GLU A 360 -8.85 -10.56 -17.94
CA GLU A 360 -10.24 -10.46 -18.44
C GLU A 360 -10.34 -9.52 -19.66
N ALA A 361 -9.70 -8.35 -19.59
CA ALA A 361 -9.70 -7.38 -20.68
C ALA A 361 -9.02 -7.88 -21.97
N GLU A 362 -8.05 -8.79 -21.82
CA GLU A 362 -7.27 -9.37 -22.92
C GLU A 362 -7.89 -10.68 -23.47
N GLY A 363 -8.99 -11.14 -22.86
CA GLY A 363 -9.60 -12.43 -23.18
C GLY A 363 -8.72 -13.63 -22.84
N ILE A 364 -7.86 -13.51 -21.82
CA ILE A 364 -7.00 -14.59 -21.33
C ILE A 364 -7.75 -15.34 -20.22
N THR A 365 -7.98 -16.63 -20.42
CA THR A 365 -8.56 -17.51 -19.39
C THR A 365 -7.53 -17.81 -18.31
N TYR A 366 -7.97 -17.87 -17.05
CA TYR A 366 -7.08 -18.13 -15.93
C TYR A 366 -7.70 -19.02 -14.86
N SER A 367 -6.86 -19.77 -14.16
CA SER A 367 -7.15 -20.48 -12.90
C SER A 367 -6.40 -19.82 -11.74
N GLY A 368 -6.74 -20.18 -10.50
CA GLY A 368 -6.02 -19.70 -9.31
C GLY A 368 -6.76 -19.91 -8.02
#